data_AF-A0A655IV99-F1
#
_entry.id   AF-A0A655IV99-F1
#
_cell.length_a   1.000
_cell.length_b   1.000
_cell.length_c   1.000
_cell.angle_alpha   90.00
_cell.angle_beta   90.00
_cell.angle_gamma   90.00
#
_symmetry.space_group_name_H-M   'P 1'
#
loop_
_entity.id
_entity.type
_entity.pdbx_description
1 polymer ?
#
loop_
_entity_poly.entity_id
_entity_poly.type
_entity_poly.pdbx_seq_one_letter_code
_entity_poly.pdbx_strand_id
1 'polypeptide(L)' 'MYGARPLRRLVQQAIGDQLAKMLLAGQVHDGDTVPVNVSPDADSLILG' A
#
# COMPACT_ATOMS: atom_id res chain seq x y z
N MET A 1 -9.68 20.03 14.21
CA MET A 1 -8.28 19.60 13.95
C MET A 1 -8.30 18.18 13.38
N TYR A 2 -8.66 18.04 12.10
CA TYR A 2 -8.67 16.74 11.41
C TYR A 2 -7.26 16.50 10.84
N GLY A 3 -6.31 16.16 11.72
CA GLY A 3 -4.97 15.77 11.31
C GLY A 3 -4.98 14.44 10.54
N ALA A 4 -3.87 14.11 9.87
CA ALA A 4 -3.63 12.98 8.95
C ALA A 4 -3.98 11.53 9.42
N ARG A 5 -4.73 11.36 10.51
CA ARG A 5 -5.28 10.08 10.98
C ARG A 5 -6.20 9.39 9.95
N PRO A 6 -7.07 10.10 9.18
CA PRO A 6 -7.87 9.46 8.14
C PRO A 6 -6.97 8.85 7.04
N LEU A 7 -5.96 9.60 6.61
CA LEU A 7 -4.98 9.19 5.60
C LEU A 7 -4.26 7.91 6.01
N ARG A 8 -3.79 7.80 7.26
CA ARG A 8 -3.06 6.61 7.72
C ARG A 8 -3.87 5.32 7.66
N ARG A 9 -5.18 5.38 7.95
CA ARG A 9 -6.06 4.20 7.89
C ARG A 9 -6.35 3.78 6.45
N LEU A 10 -6.56 4.75 5.56
CA LEU A 10 -6.75 4.51 4.13
C LEU A 10 -5.49 3.90 3.49
N VAL A 11 -4.32 4.43 3.83
CA VAL A 11 -2.99 3.90 3.46
C VAL A 11 -2.86 2.43 3.87
N GLN A 12 -3.17 2.12 5.14
CA GLN A 12 -3.00 0.77 5.68
C GLN A 12 -3.95 -0.26 5.04
N GLN A 13 -5.18 0.14 4.71
CA GLN A 13 -6.14 -0.73 4.05
C GLN A 13 -5.76 -0.98 2.58
N ALA A 14 -5.41 0.07 1.83
CA ALA A 14 -5.06 -0.06 0.41
C ALA A 14 -3.78 -0.87 0.18
N ILE A 15 -2.76 -0.67 1.01
CA ILE A 15 -1.49 -1.41 0.90
C ILE A 15 -1.66 -2.88 1.31
N GLY A 16 -2.38 -3.14 2.40
CA GLY A 16 -2.54 -4.49 2.94
C GLY A 16 -3.19 -5.45 1.93
N ASP A 17 -4.28 -5.00 1.28
CA ASP A 17 -5.00 -5.81 0.30
C ASP A 17 -4.15 -6.08 -0.96
N GLN A 18 -3.36 -5.10 -1.42
CA GLN A 18 -2.51 -5.27 -2.59
C GLN A 18 -1.31 -6.17 -2.29
N LEU A 19 -0.67 -6.00 -1.13
CA LEU A 19 0.43 -6.84 -0.68
C LEU A 19 -0.03 -8.30 -0.51
N ALA A 20 -1.21 -8.52 0.09
CA ALA A 20 -1.78 -9.86 0.24
C ALA A 20 -1.98 -10.57 -1.11
N LYS A 21 -2.47 -9.84 -2.12
CA LYS A 21 -2.59 -10.38 -3.49
C LYS A 21 -1.24 -10.75 -4.09
N MET A 22 -0.21 -9.91 -3.91
CA MET A 22 1.13 -10.17 -4.43
C MET A 22 1.82 -11.36 -3.73
N LEU A 23 1.63 -11.51 -2.41
CA LEU A 23 2.08 -12.67 -1.65
C LEU A 23 1.40 -13.96 -2.14
N LEU A 24 0.08 -13.93 -2.32
CA LEU A 24 -0.68 -15.08 -2.86
C LEU A 24 -0.29 -15.42 -4.31
N ALA A 25 0.11 -14.42 -5.10
CA ALA A 25 0.59 -14.61 -6.46
C ALA A 25 2.05 -15.10 -6.55
N GLY A 26 2.78 -15.17 -5.43
CA GLY A 26 4.21 -15.52 -5.39
C GLY A 26 5.13 -14.43 -5.96
N GLN A 27 4.64 -13.18 -6.05
CA GLN A 27 5.41 -12.04 -6.56
C GLN A 27 6.25 -11.37 -5.46
N VAL A 28 5.92 -11.59 -4.20
CA VAL A 28 6.60 -11.04 -3.02
C VAL A 28 6.87 -12.19 -2.07
N HIS A 29 8.06 -12.22 -1.47
CA HIS A 29 8.46 -13.22 -0.49
C HIS A 29 8.81 -12.56 0.85
N ASP A 30 8.87 -13.37 1.89
CA ASP A 30 9.30 -12.91 3.20
C ASP A 30 10.73 -12.36 3.12
N GLY A 31 10.91 -11.11 3.55
CA GLY A 31 12.18 -10.40 3.48
C GLY A 31 12.32 -9.46 2.27
N ASP A 32 11.38 -9.50 1.33
CA ASP A 32 11.37 -8.55 0.21
C ASP A 32 10.97 -7.14 0.67
N THR A 33 11.65 -6.15 0.10
CA THR A 33 11.31 -4.74 0.28
C THR A 33 10.46 -4.28 -0.89
N VAL A 34 9.19 -3.96 -0.62
CA VAL A 34 8.25 -3.47 -1.63
C VAL A 34 8.13 -1.94 -1.51
N PRO A 35 8.63 -1.16 -2.49
CA PRO A 35 8.47 0.29 -2.47
C PRO A 35 7.00 0.67 -2.68
N VAL A 36 6.54 1.63 -1.88
CA VAL A 36 5.18 2.19 -1.97
C VAL A 36 5.28 3.61 -2.51
N ASN A 37 4.60 3.87 -3.62
CA ASN A 37 4.52 5.19 -4.23
C ASN A 37 3.09 5.71 -4.19
N VAL A 38 2.94 7.02 -4.32
CA VAL A 38 1.64 7.67 -4.50
C VAL A 38 1.31 7.65 -6.00
N SER A 39 0.07 7.28 -6.34
CA SER A 39 -0.44 7.36 -7.70
C SER A 39 -0.32 8.80 -8.23
N PRO A 40 -0.10 9.01 -9.54
CA PRO A 40 -0.09 10.34 -10.14
C PRO A 40 -1.31 11.19 -9.80
N ASP A 41 -2.46 10.56 -9.56
CA ASP A 41 -3.72 11.22 -9.22
C ASP A 41 -3.85 11.57 -7.73
N ALA A 42 -2.84 11.27 -6.90
CA ALA A 42 -2.79 11.48 -5.46
C ALA A 42 -3.89 10.80 -4.61
N ASP A 43 -4.80 10.06 -5.25
CA ASP A 43 -5.94 9.42 -4.59
C ASP A 43 -5.69 7.97 -4.14
N SER A 44 -4.58 7.37 -4.57
CA SER A 44 -4.26 5.98 -4.25
C SER A 44 -2.75 5.75 -4.08
N LEU A 45 -2.43 4.61 -3.49
CA LEU A 45 -1.05 4.14 -3.32
C LEU A 45 -0.84 2.95 -4.25
N ILE A 46 0.34 2.90 -4.84
CA ILE A 46 0.76 1.85 -5.76
C ILE A 46 2.03 1.18 -5.24
N LEU A 47 2.08 -0.15 -5.34
CA LEU A 47 3.28 -0.93 -5.06
C LEU A 47 4.13 -0.99 -6.33
N GLY A 48 5.43 -0.73 -6.18
CA GLY A 48 6.43 -0.72 -7.26
C GLY A 48 7.42 -1.87 -7.19
#